data_AF-A0A662H3Z0-F1
#
_entry.id   AF-A0A662H3Z0-F1
#
_cell.length_a   1.000
_cell.length_b   1.000
_cell.length_c   1.000
_cell.angle_alpha   90.00
_cell.angle_beta   90.00
_cell.angle_gamma   90.00
#
_symmetry.space_group_name_H-M   'P 1'
#
loop_
_entity.id
_entity.type
_entity.pdbx_description
1 polymer ?
#
loop_
_entity_poly.entity_id
_entity_poly.type
_entity_poly.pdbx_seq_one_letter_code
_entity_poly.pdbx_strand_id
1 'polypeptide(L)' 'MEDLLESFRVLGFSEREARVLSCLLKTEDASISEIEDASGIKRPHLYEILENLFHRGFV' A
#
# COMPACT_ATOMS: atom_id res chain seq x y z
N MET A 1 -2.45 -13.18 4.68
CA MET A 1 -2.47 -11.71 4.48
C MET A 1 -2.01 -11.01 5.74
N GLU A 2 -2.44 -11.50 6.91
CA GLU A 2 -1.91 -11.06 8.21
C GLU A 2 -0.39 -11.21 8.31
N ASP A 3 0.19 -12.33 7.86
CA ASP A 3 1.66 -12.54 7.93
C ASP A 3 2.47 -11.49 7.14
N LEU A 4 1.96 -11.03 5.99
CA LEU A 4 2.62 -10.02 5.16
C LEU A 4 2.46 -8.62 5.75
N LEU A 5 1.26 -8.30 6.27
CA LEU A 5 1.01 -7.05 6.97
C LEU A 5 1.87 -6.93 8.22
N GLU A 6 2.02 -8.02 8.97
CA GLU A 6 2.87 -8.07 10.15
C GLU A 6 4.35 -7.93 9.79
N SER A 7 4.80 -8.57 8.70
CA SER A 7 6.14 -8.37 8.17
C SER A 7 6.42 -6.89 7.85
N PHE A 8 5.48 -6.20 7.20
CA PHE A 8 5.62 -4.77 6.92
C PHE A 8 5.59 -3.92 8.19
N ARG A 9 4.77 -4.26 9.19
CA ARG A 9 4.79 -3.56 10.48
C ARG A 9 6.16 -3.67 11.16
N VAL A 10 6.76 -4.86 11.18
CA VAL A 10 8.11 -5.08 11.73
C VAL A 10 9.17 -4.28 10.98
N LEU A 11 9.00 -4.09 9.66
CA LEU A 11 9.86 -3.25 8.83
C LEU A 11 9.59 -1.73 8.97
N GLY A 12 8.70 -1.33 9.88
CA GLY A 12 8.44 0.07 10.20
C GLY A 12 7.42 0.75 9.29
N PHE A 13 6.66 0.01 8.50
CA PHE A 13 5.55 0.56 7.73
C PHE A 13 4.31 0.75 8.60
N SER A 14 3.58 1.83 8.37
CA SER A 14 2.24 2.02 8.93
C SER A 14 1.27 0.95 8.40
N GLU A 15 0.17 0.70 9.11
CA GLU A 15 -0.84 -0.25 8.64
C GLU A 15 -1.42 0.14 7.27
N ARG A 16 -1.55 1.44 7.00
CA ARG A 16 -2.06 1.93 5.72
C ARG A 16 -1.06 1.65 4.59
N GLU A 17 0.22 1.95 4.79
CA GLU A 17 1.28 1.61 3.83
C GLU A 17 1.38 0.10 3.60
N ALA A 18 1.33 -0.70 4.67
CA ALA A 18 1.38 -2.16 4.60
C ALA A 18 0.23 -2.73 3.76
N ARG A 19 -0.99 -2.18 3.91
CA ARG A 19 -2.15 -2.55 3.08
C ARG A 19 -1.94 -2.19 1.63
N VAL A 20 -1.50 -0.97 1.32
CA VAL A 20 -1.26 -0.52 -0.06
C VAL A 20 -0.18 -1.38 -0.72
N LEU A 21 0.97 -1.60 -0.07
CA LEU A 21 2.03 -2.48 -0.59
C LEU A 21 1.55 -3.91 -0.80
N SER A 22 0.75 -4.44 0.13
CA SER A 22 0.19 -5.79 -0.01
C SER A 22 -0.79 -5.89 -1.19
N CYS A 23 -1.51 -4.82 -1.51
CA CYS A 23 -2.34 -4.73 -2.71
C CYS A 23 -1.46 -4.70 -3.96
N LEU A 24 -0.47 -3.80 -4.01
CA LEU A 24 0.42 -3.61 -5.15
C LEU A 24 1.21 -4.89 -5.49
N LEU A 25 1.69 -5.64 -4.50
CA LEU A 25 2.40 -6.90 -4.75
C LEU A 25 1.52 -8.01 -5.36
N LYS A 26 0.20 -7.89 -5.28
CA LYS A 26 -0.74 -8.88 -5.84
C LYS A 26 -1.27 -8.51 -7.22
N THR A 27 -1.03 -7.27 -7.64
CA THR A 27 -1.50 -6.73 -8.91
C THR A 27 -0.27 -6.45 -9.77
N GLU A 28 -0.25 -6.91 -11.02
CA GLU A 28 0.87 -6.59 -11.91
C GLU A 28 0.87 -5.09 -12.23
N ASP A 29 -0.28 -4.57 -12.69
CA ASP A 29 -0.57 -3.15 -12.84
C ASP A 29 -1.88 -2.85 -12.11
N ALA A 30 -1.93 -1.78 -11.32
CA ALA A 30 -3.14 -1.35 -10.64
C ALA A 30 -3.36 0.16 -10.82
N SER A 31 -4.56 0.52 -11.25
CA SER A 31 -5.02 1.90 -11.22
C SER A 31 -5.35 2.34 -9.78
N ILE A 32 -5.34 3.65 -9.54
CA ILE A 32 -5.72 4.23 -8.24
C ILE A 32 -7.10 3.76 -7.77
N SER A 33 -8.05 3.59 -8.69
CA SER A 33 -9.39 3.10 -8.35
C SER A 33 -9.35 1.66 -7.82
N GLU A 34 -8.58 0.79 -8.46
CA GLU A 34 -8.44 -0.61 -8.05
C GLU A 34 -7.76 -0.73 -6.68
N ILE A 35 -6.76 0.12 -6.41
CA ILE A 35 -6.10 0.13 -5.11
C ILE A 35 -7.03 0.70 -4.03
N GLU A 36 -7.84 1.73 -4.33
CA GLU A 36 -8.87 2.25 -3.41
C GLU A 36 -9.89 1.16 -3.04
N ASP A 37 -10.40 0.42 -4.03
CA ASP A 37 -11.36 -0.66 -3.82
C ASP A 37 -10.75 -1.83 -3.02
N ALA A 38 -9.50 -2.21 -3.32
CA ALA A 38 -8.83 -3.33 -2.67
C ALA A 38 -8.33 -3.01 -1.25
N SER A 39 -7.84 -1.78 -1.01
CA SER A 39 -7.27 -1.37 0.28
C SER A 39 -8.31 -0.79 1.24
N GLY A 40 -9.45 -0.30 0.72
CA GLY A 40 -10.46 0.44 1.47
C GLY A 40 -10.01 1.86 1.87
N ILE A 41 -8.86 2.32 1.36
CA ILE A 41 -8.31 3.64 1.64
C ILE A 41 -8.84 4.61 0.59
N LYS A 42 -9.22 5.83 1.01
CA LYS A 42 -9.74 6.85 0.08
C LYS A 42 -8.62 7.51 -0.72
N ARG A 43 -8.92 7.89 -1.97
CA ARG A 43 -7.94 8.48 -2.91
C ARG A 43 -7.01 9.53 -2.33
N PRO A 44 -7.47 10.55 -1.56
CA PRO A 44 -6.57 11.60 -1.08
C PRO A 44 -5.42 11.01 -0.24
N HIS A 45 -5.74 10.08 0.67
CA HIS A 45 -4.75 9.40 1.49
C HIS A 45 -3.92 8.41 0.70
N LEU A 46 -4.51 7.81 -0.34
CA LEU A 46 -3.78 6.90 -1.22
C LEU A 46 -2.64 7.60 -1.95
N TYR A 47 -2.86 8.82 -2.44
CA TYR A 47 -1.80 9.63 -3.06
C TYR A 47 -0.69 9.96 -2.05
N GLU A 48 -1.03 10.37 -0.83
CA GLU A 48 -0.05 10.64 0.24
C GLU A 48 0.79 9.39 0.58
N ILE A 49 0.16 8.22 0.61
CA ILE A 49 0.83 6.94 0.89
C ILE A 49 1.73 6.55 -0.28
N LEU A 50 1.22 6.60 -1.51
CA LEU A 50 1.98 6.25 -2.71
C LEU A 50 3.17 7.18 -2.92
N GLU A 51 3.03 8.48 -2.65
CA GLU A 51 4.12 9.44 -2.69
C GLU A 51 5.22 9.09 -1.67
N ASN A 52 4.85 8.73 -0.44
CA ASN A 52 5.82 8.27 0.56
C ASN A 52 6.52 6.98 0.13
N LEU A 53 5.78 6.00 -0.41
CA LEU A 53 6.35 4.74 -0.87
C LEU A 53 7.28 4.93 -2.07
N PHE A 54 6.93 5.84 -2.99
CA PHE A 54 7.74 6.24 -4.13
C PHE A 54 9.06 6.90 -3.68
N HIS A 55 9.00 7.86 -2.75
CA HIS A 55 10.21 8.48 -2.19
C HIS A 55 11.12 7.50 -1.45
N ARG A 56 10.57 6.39 -0.98
CA ARG A 56 11.31 5.29 -0.33
C ARG A 56 11.77 4.21 -1.31
N GLY A 57 11.40 4.29 -2.59
CA GLY A 57 11.82 3.37 -3.65
C GLY A 57 11.06 2.04 -3.70
N PHE A 58 9.82 1.99 -3.17
CA PHE A 58 9.01 0.77 -3.18
C PHE A 58 8.00 0.70 -4.33
N VAL A 59 7.67 1.84 -4.95
CA VAL A 59 6.72 1.97 -6.08
C VAL A 59 7.27 3.02 -7.03
#